data_AF-A0AAX3UXM3-F1
#
_entry.id   AF-A0AAX3UXM3-F1
#
_cell.length_a   1.000
_cell.length_b   1.000
_cell.length_c   1.000
_cell.angle_alpha   90.00
_cell.angle_beta   90.00
_cell.angle_gamma   90.00
#
_symmetry.space_group_name_H-M   'P 1'
#
loop_
_entity.id
_entity.type
_entity.pdbx_description
1 polymer ?
#
loop_
_entity_poly.entity_id
_entity_poly.type
_entity_poly.pdbx_seq_one_letter_code
_entity_poly.pdbx_strand_id
1 'polypeptide(L)'
;MPKSAALTTSVAISSAGATTKLREDATGRGRLRAATAALFRRSRPRAASAPPLSVLLLVTSDNGLSQRAGLVLREAGHQVRTAVVADADAVLAATSAGDFDLIICPFLKAYVPESIWQRWTTIIIHPGPPGDRGPSSLDWAITDGEPIWGVTALQAAEELDAGAVWAWRTFELQSGATKSSVYNEAVTDAAMECITEVVEHFRTPDFQAIPSDRVARPVASARSRPSMKQADRVFSWEEDASSIVRAVNAADGFPGVAVQLGLDRVYVYDAHPDTHVDAAPGTIVEYFHQAIRVATGAGSVWIGHARLVGAGNVKLPSTAVVRPDVFVPQVWESRYPETDYHRDGEIGYLSFRFYNGAMSTKQCARLAARLRWAIAQDTKILVLTGDYDRFSNGIHLNVIETASDQAGEAWANIKAINEIAKAIITCTEQVVVAAFTGNAGAGGVMLPLGADVVVARDGVVLNPHYATMGLFGSELHTYTLPARVGEEQARSLLAECSAIGIRRALDIGLVDAIGPRRPDLFEAWLHEVATDLLEGDRMESMLERKRLRLERDPVEPYEERELEEMKIDMFGDRNGFAEKRRNFVLKL
;
A
#
# COMPACT_ATOMS: atom_id res chain seq x y z
N MET A 1 10.33 53.72 63.10
CA MET A 1 9.51 54.97 63.14
C MET A 1 10.05 55.92 62.08
N PRO A 2 9.27 56.86 61.51
CA PRO A 2 7.81 57.07 61.62
C PRO A 2 7.08 56.85 60.24
N LYS A 3 5.79 56.45 60.20
CA LYS A 3 4.56 57.25 59.92
C LYS A 3 4.40 57.77 58.47
N SER A 4 3.20 57.90 57.86
CA SER A 4 1.80 57.54 58.21
C SER A 4 0.82 57.90 57.05
N ALA A 5 -0.33 57.18 56.95
CA ALA A 5 -1.65 57.57 56.35
C ALA A 5 -1.73 57.99 54.85
N ALA A 6 -2.62 57.46 53.99
CA ALA A 6 -4.10 57.35 53.98
C ALA A 6 -4.81 58.69 53.61
N LEU A 7 -5.89 58.80 52.81
CA LEU A 7 -7.02 57.89 52.51
C LEU A 7 -7.60 57.98 51.06
N THR A 8 -8.36 56.93 50.71
CA THR A 8 -9.52 56.74 49.76
C THR A 8 -10.24 57.98 49.16
N THR A 9 -10.89 57.92 47.97
CA THR A 9 -12.18 57.18 47.70
C THR A 9 -12.54 56.88 46.22
N SER A 10 -13.19 55.71 46.01
CA SER A 10 -14.20 55.37 44.94
C SER A 10 -13.80 55.41 43.44
N VAL A 11 -14.52 54.84 42.45
CA VAL A 11 -15.47 53.68 42.27
C VAL A 11 -15.69 53.54 40.73
N ALA A 12 -15.90 52.40 40.05
CA ALA A 12 -15.94 50.97 40.40
C ALA A 12 -15.72 50.05 39.15
N ILE A 13 -15.17 48.85 39.40
CA ILE A 13 -15.55 47.52 38.87
C ILE A 13 -15.84 47.34 37.35
N SER A 14 -14.95 46.63 36.64
CA SER A 14 -15.33 45.37 35.97
C SER A 14 -14.11 44.47 35.67
N SER A 15 -14.34 43.16 35.79
CA SER A 15 -13.43 42.02 35.70
C SER A 15 -12.28 42.05 34.67
N ALA A 16 -11.05 41.85 35.17
CA ALA A 16 -9.96 41.24 34.42
C ALA A 16 -9.35 40.11 35.27
N GLY A 17 -9.49 38.86 34.82
CA GLY A 17 -9.07 37.69 35.59
C GLY A 17 -8.61 36.55 34.68
N ALA A 18 -7.37 36.11 34.91
CA ALA A 18 -6.76 34.85 34.48
C ALA A 18 -6.92 34.40 33.00
N THR A 19 -5.83 34.48 32.23
CA THR A 19 -5.01 33.30 31.84
C THR A 19 -3.97 33.71 30.79
N THR A 20 -2.70 33.85 31.19
CA THR A 20 -1.60 34.08 30.24
C THR A 20 -0.35 33.33 30.69
N LYS A 21 -0.34 32.01 30.48
CA LYS A 21 0.83 31.13 30.47
C LYS A 21 0.43 29.82 29.79
N LEU A 22 0.92 29.62 28.56
CA LEU A 22 0.98 28.39 27.74
C LEU A 22 0.92 28.77 26.25
N ARG A 23 2.02 29.29 25.69
CA ARG A 23 2.18 29.46 24.23
C ARG A 23 3.64 29.66 23.80
N GLU A 24 4.52 28.76 24.24
CA GLU A 24 5.91 28.67 23.78
C GLU A 24 6.32 27.20 23.71
N ASP A 25 5.90 26.51 22.64
CA ASP A 25 6.32 25.13 22.33
C ASP A 25 6.20 24.80 20.81
N ALA A 26 6.33 25.82 19.96
CA ALA A 26 6.07 25.75 18.51
C ALA A 26 7.33 25.73 17.63
N THR A 27 8.52 25.79 18.24
CA THR A 27 9.80 26.05 17.54
C THR A 27 10.42 24.81 16.89
N GLY A 28 10.24 23.62 17.46
CA GLY A 28 10.75 22.36 16.91
C GLY A 28 10.02 21.92 15.62
N ARG A 29 8.69 21.73 15.69
CA ARG A 29 7.86 21.34 14.54
C ARG A 29 7.92 22.33 13.37
N GLY A 30 8.16 23.62 13.66
CA GLY A 30 8.32 24.66 12.65
C GLY A 30 9.61 24.52 11.81
N ARG A 31 10.71 24.05 12.40
CA ARG A 31 12.00 23.91 11.68
C ARG A 31 12.04 22.68 10.78
N LEU A 32 11.52 21.53 11.21
CA LEU A 32 11.42 20.35 10.34
C LEU A 32 10.55 20.63 9.10
N ARG A 33 9.41 21.33 9.30
CA ARG A 33 8.58 21.86 8.20
C ARG A 33 9.30 22.86 7.31
N ALA A 34 10.19 23.70 7.85
CA ALA A 34 10.94 24.68 7.05
C ALA A 34 12.07 24.04 6.21
N ALA A 35 12.81 23.10 6.79
CA ALA A 35 13.88 22.36 6.09
C ALA A 35 13.33 21.49 4.96
N THR A 36 12.26 20.73 5.21
CA THR A 36 11.59 19.92 4.17
C THR A 36 10.85 20.78 3.14
N ALA A 37 10.26 21.93 3.51
CA ALA A 37 9.62 22.83 2.56
C ALA A 37 10.59 23.53 1.60
N ALA A 38 11.87 23.65 1.94
CA ALA A 38 12.89 24.22 1.06
C ALA A 38 13.25 23.27 -0.11
N LEU A 39 13.25 21.96 0.13
CA LEU A 39 13.57 20.93 -0.88
C LEU A 39 12.41 20.59 -1.82
N PHE A 40 11.15 20.76 -1.39
CA PHE A 40 9.98 20.22 -2.12
C PHE A 40 8.91 21.24 -2.52
N ARG A 41 9.30 22.49 -2.81
CA ARG A 41 8.47 23.38 -3.64
C ARG A 41 8.51 22.95 -5.11
N ARG A 42 7.75 21.91 -5.48
CA ARG A 42 7.13 21.93 -6.82
C ARG A 42 6.21 23.14 -6.86
N SER A 43 6.62 24.17 -7.59
CA SER A 43 5.82 25.36 -7.84
C SER A 43 4.47 24.92 -8.39
N ARG A 44 3.37 25.27 -7.71
CA ARG A 44 2.02 25.17 -8.29
C ARG A 44 2.09 25.83 -9.68
N PRO A 45 1.76 25.13 -10.77
CA PRO A 45 1.38 25.81 -11.99
C PRO A 45 0.24 26.73 -11.62
N ARG A 46 0.46 28.05 -11.70
CA ARG A 46 -0.60 29.03 -11.47
C ARG A 46 -1.46 29.10 -12.73
N ALA A 47 -2.12 27.99 -13.03
CA ALA A 47 -3.07 27.91 -14.13
C ALA A 47 -4.27 28.81 -13.82
N ALA A 48 -4.61 29.69 -14.76
CA ALA A 48 -5.93 30.30 -14.77
C ALA A 48 -6.95 29.16 -14.88
N SER A 49 -7.87 29.05 -13.94
CA SER A 49 -8.73 27.87 -13.82
C SER A 49 -9.77 27.82 -14.93
N ALA A 50 -9.45 27.09 -16.00
CA ALA A 50 -10.46 26.49 -16.88
C ALA A 50 -11.49 25.72 -16.03
N PRO A 51 -12.76 25.63 -16.44
CA PRO A 51 -13.80 24.98 -15.65
C PRO A 51 -13.42 23.52 -15.33
N PRO A 52 -13.81 23.01 -14.14
CA PRO A 52 -13.54 21.63 -13.75
C PRO A 52 -14.31 20.68 -14.67
N LEU A 53 -13.65 19.61 -15.13
CA LEU A 53 -14.36 18.56 -15.87
C LEU A 53 -15.11 17.62 -14.92
N SER A 54 -16.24 17.10 -15.37
CA SER A 54 -16.95 15.94 -14.85
C SER A 54 -16.36 14.67 -15.45
N VAL A 55 -15.63 13.89 -14.64
CA VAL A 55 -14.94 12.66 -15.06
C VAL A 55 -15.59 11.44 -14.40
N LEU A 56 -15.92 10.43 -15.21
CA LEU A 56 -16.35 9.12 -14.74
C LEU A 56 -15.19 8.12 -14.82
N LEU A 57 -14.85 7.49 -13.70
CA LEU A 57 -13.98 6.33 -13.66
C LEU A 57 -14.80 5.04 -13.71
N LEU A 58 -14.69 4.28 -14.79
CA LEU A 58 -15.26 2.93 -14.90
C LEU A 58 -14.19 1.89 -14.54
N VAL A 59 -14.44 1.09 -13.50
CA VAL A 59 -13.44 0.15 -12.98
C VAL A 59 -14.04 -1.20 -12.62
N THR A 60 -13.29 -2.29 -12.81
CA THR A 60 -13.71 -3.62 -12.33
C THR A 60 -13.52 -3.78 -10.82
N SER A 61 -12.66 -2.97 -10.20
CA SER A 61 -12.55 -2.84 -8.75
C SER A 61 -11.91 -1.50 -8.39
N ASP A 62 -12.27 -0.93 -7.25
CA ASP A 62 -11.58 0.23 -6.68
C ASP A 62 -10.23 -0.20 -6.06
N ASN A 63 -9.27 -0.54 -6.92
CA ASN A 63 -7.92 -0.93 -6.52
C ASN A 63 -7.00 0.30 -6.40
N GLY A 64 -5.73 0.08 -6.05
CA GLY A 64 -4.77 1.18 -5.87
C GLY A 64 -4.59 2.08 -7.09
N LEU A 65 -4.71 1.55 -8.32
CA LEU A 65 -4.66 2.34 -9.55
C LEU A 65 -5.93 3.19 -9.71
N SER A 66 -7.10 2.60 -9.53
CA SER A 66 -8.40 3.28 -9.56
C SER A 66 -8.49 4.43 -8.55
N GLN A 67 -8.09 4.15 -7.30
CA GLN A 67 -8.05 5.13 -6.21
C GLN A 67 -7.09 6.28 -6.53
N ARG A 68 -5.88 5.96 -7.00
CA ARG A 68 -4.86 6.96 -7.33
C ARG A 68 -5.26 7.84 -8.52
N ALA A 69 -5.88 7.26 -9.55
CA ALA A 69 -6.47 8.03 -10.66
C ALA A 69 -7.53 9.03 -10.15
N GLY A 70 -8.43 8.57 -9.27
CA GLY A 70 -9.45 9.42 -8.67
C GLY A 70 -8.87 10.52 -7.78
N LEU A 71 -7.79 10.24 -7.05
CA LEU A 71 -7.08 11.23 -6.24
C LEU A 71 -6.38 12.29 -7.08
N VAL A 72 -5.57 11.90 -8.07
CA VAL A 72 -4.83 12.83 -8.95
C VAL A 72 -5.79 13.80 -9.66
N LEU A 73 -6.91 13.28 -10.20
CA LEU A 73 -7.91 14.11 -10.88
C LEU A 73 -8.62 15.09 -9.92
N ARG A 74 -8.96 14.67 -8.69
CA ARG A 74 -9.56 15.54 -7.66
C ARG A 74 -8.56 16.59 -7.17
N GLU A 75 -7.29 16.23 -6.98
CA GLU A 75 -6.22 17.17 -6.60
C GLU A 75 -5.94 18.21 -7.70
N ALA A 76 -6.13 17.84 -8.97
CA ALA A 76 -6.15 18.77 -10.11
C ALA A 76 -7.44 19.61 -10.22
N GLY A 77 -8.41 19.43 -9.32
CA GLY A 77 -9.63 20.23 -9.22
C GLY A 77 -10.83 19.71 -10.03
N HIS A 78 -10.78 18.49 -10.56
CA HIS A 78 -11.88 17.90 -11.33
C HIS A 78 -12.94 17.25 -10.45
N GLN A 79 -14.17 17.17 -10.95
CA GLN A 79 -15.24 16.39 -10.30
C GLN A 79 -15.12 14.94 -10.77
N VAL A 80 -14.95 14.00 -9.83
CA VAL A 80 -14.67 12.60 -10.18
C VAL A 80 -15.60 11.64 -9.46
N ARG A 81 -16.40 10.91 -10.23
CA ARG A 81 -17.23 9.79 -9.76
C ARG A 81 -16.57 8.47 -10.18
N THR A 82 -16.43 7.53 -9.25
CA THR A 82 -15.97 6.16 -9.54
C THR A 82 -17.16 5.22 -9.54
N ALA A 83 -17.27 4.34 -10.53
CA ALA A 83 -18.26 3.28 -10.60
C ALA A 83 -17.57 1.92 -10.78
N VAL A 84 -17.82 1.01 -9.83
CA VAL A 84 -17.38 -0.38 -9.92
C VAL A 84 -18.39 -1.15 -10.77
N VAL A 85 -17.92 -1.80 -11.84
CA VAL A 85 -18.76 -2.46 -12.85
C VAL A 85 -18.24 -3.87 -13.16
N ALA A 86 -19.16 -4.84 -13.19
CA ALA A 86 -18.85 -6.25 -13.46
C ALA A 86 -18.96 -6.60 -14.96
N ASP A 87 -19.89 -5.95 -15.67
CA ASP A 87 -20.31 -6.28 -17.02
C ASP A 87 -20.80 -5.03 -17.79
N ALA A 88 -21.26 -5.23 -19.03
CA ALA A 88 -21.74 -4.18 -19.91
C ALA A 88 -23.03 -3.49 -19.41
N ASP A 89 -23.94 -4.24 -18.76
CA ASP A 89 -25.19 -3.68 -18.24
C ASP A 89 -24.92 -2.77 -17.03
N ALA A 90 -23.95 -3.14 -16.18
CA ALA A 90 -23.46 -2.28 -15.12
C ALA A 90 -22.81 -0.98 -15.65
N VAL A 91 -22.15 -1.01 -16.82
CA VAL A 91 -21.64 0.20 -17.50
C VAL A 91 -22.78 1.09 -18.01
N LEU A 92 -23.81 0.52 -18.64
CA LEU A 92 -25.01 1.26 -19.06
C LEU A 92 -25.73 1.89 -17.84
N ALA A 93 -25.91 1.13 -16.76
CA ALA A 93 -26.51 1.62 -15.53
C ALA A 93 -25.67 2.75 -14.90
N ALA A 94 -24.35 2.59 -14.80
CA ALA A 94 -23.47 3.61 -14.25
C ALA A 94 -23.55 4.94 -15.02
N THR A 95 -23.58 4.89 -16.35
CA THR A 95 -23.62 6.07 -17.24
C THR A 95 -25.01 6.70 -17.35
N SER A 96 -26.10 5.96 -17.09
CA SER A 96 -27.49 6.46 -17.20
C SER A 96 -27.83 7.68 -16.33
N ALA A 97 -27.12 7.86 -15.21
CA ALA A 97 -27.52 8.78 -14.13
C ALA A 97 -26.91 10.20 -14.23
N GLY A 98 -26.22 10.56 -15.31
CA GLY A 98 -25.60 11.87 -15.46
C GLY A 98 -24.96 12.09 -16.82
N ASP A 99 -24.38 13.28 -16.99
CA ASP A 99 -23.53 13.62 -18.13
C ASP A 99 -22.09 13.83 -17.65
N PHE A 100 -21.13 13.46 -18.48
CA PHE A 100 -19.70 13.50 -18.19
C PHE A 100 -19.00 14.17 -19.36
N ASP A 101 -17.91 14.90 -19.11
CA ASP A 101 -17.08 15.39 -20.20
C ASP A 101 -16.21 14.25 -20.75
N LEU A 102 -15.70 13.41 -19.84
CA LEU A 102 -14.69 12.39 -20.11
C LEU A 102 -14.95 11.13 -19.28
N ILE A 103 -14.81 9.96 -19.91
CA ILE A 103 -14.79 8.66 -19.23
C ILE A 103 -13.36 8.12 -19.28
N ILE A 104 -12.83 7.65 -18.16
CA ILE A 104 -11.53 6.98 -18.09
C ILE A 104 -11.73 5.60 -17.45
N CYS A 105 -11.05 4.59 -17.98
CA CYS A 105 -11.08 3.21 -17.52
C CYS A 105 -9.66 2.80 -17.06
N PRO A 106 -9.23 3.14 -15.82
CA PRO A 106 -7.90 2.79 -15.32
C PRO A 106 -7.66 1.28 -15.19
N PHE A 107 -8.71 0.52 -14.86
CA PHE A 107 -8.66 -0.93 -14.71
C PHE A 107 -10.04 -1.53 -14.98
N LEU A 108 -10.27 -2.03 -16.20
CA LEU A 108 -11.58 -2.55 -16.62
C LEU A 108 -11.42 -3.88 -17.38
N LYS A 109 -12.23 -4.87 -17.02
CA LYS A 109 -12.34 -6.17 -17.71
C LYS A 109 -13.63 -6.31 -18.52
N ALA A 110 -14.65 -5.50 -18.23
CA ALA A 110 -15.89 -5.47 -18.98
C ALA A 110 -15.70 -4.68 -20.29
N TYR A 111 -16.40 -5.08 -21.34
CA TYR A 111 -16.46 -4.27 -22.55
C TYR A 111 -17.30 -3.01 -22.30
N VAL A 112 -16.84 -1.87 -22.82
CA VAL A 112 -17.63 -0.64 -22.85
C VAL A 112 -18.57 -0.71 -24.06
N PRO A 113 -19.89 -0.57 -23.89
CA PRO A 113 -20.83 -0.60 -25.02
C PRO A 113 -20.61 0.54 -26.03
N GLU A 114 -20.88 0.28 -27.30
CA GLU A 114 -20.75 1.23 -28.41
C GLU A 114 -21.49 2.56 -28.15
N SER A 115 -22.72 2.48 -27.63
CA SER A 115 -23.55 3.63 -27.27
C SER A 115 -22.92 4.56 -26.22
N ILE A 116 -21.92 4.09 -25.48
CA ILE A 116 -21.19 4.87 -24.48
C ILE A 116 -19.99 5.57 -25.12
N TRP A 117 -19.10 4.84 -25.78
CA TRP A 117 -17.87 5.43 -26.34
C TRP A 117 -18.09 6.23 -27.63
N GLN A 118 -19.24 6.07 -28.30
CA GLN A 118 -19.68 7.01 -29.36
C GLN A 118 -20.27 8.31 -28.80
N ARG A 119 -20.81 8.30 -27.57
CA ARG A 119 -21.41 9.50 -26.95
C ARG A 119 -20.38 10.32 -26.19
N TRP A 120 -19.52 9.67 -25.42
CA TRP A 120 -18.52 10.31 -24.58
C TRP A 120 -17.12 9.83 -24.95
N THR A 121 -16.16 10.76 -24.96
CA THR A 121 -14.75 10.39 -25.10
C THR A 121 -14.38 9.43 -23.97
N THR A 122 -13.99 8.21 -24.33
CA THR A 122 -13.76 7.13 -23.39
C THR A 122 -12.36 6.59 -23.57
N ILE A 123 -11.54 6.65 -22.52
CA ILE A 123 -10.12 6.36 -22.56
C ILE A 123 -9.79 5.14 -21.69
N ILE A 124 -9.25 4.10 -22.32
CA ILE A 124 -8.80 2.86 -21.67
C ILE A 124 -7.31 3.00 -21.34
N ILE A 125 -6.93 2.68 -20.11
CA ILE A 125 -5.52 2.60 -19.71
C ILE A 125 -5.04 1.16 -19.89
N HIS A 126 -4.24 0.94 -20.93
CA HIS A 126 -3.67 -0.36 -21.27
C HIS A 126 -2.28 -0.52 -20.62
N PRO A 127 -2.01 -1.59 -19.84
CA PRO A 127 -0.71 -1.88 -19.26
C PRO A 127 0.28 -2.49 -20.28
N GLY A 128 0.34 -1.88 -21.45
CA GLY A 128 1.26 -2.21 -22.55
C GLY A 128 1.66 -0.96 -23.34
N PRO A 129 2.86 -0.95 -23.95
CA PRO A 129 3.32 0.12 -24.83
C PRO A 129 2.55 0.12 -26.17
N PRO A 130 2.63 1.20 -26.97
CA PRO A 130 1.90 1.30 -28.23
C PRO A 130 2.19 0.12 -29.18
N GLY A 131 1.12 -0.58 -29.60
CA GLY A 131 1.18 -1.76 -30.46
C GLY A 131 0.99 -3.10 -29.74
N ASP A 132 1.15 -3.14 -28.41
CA ASP A 132 0.72 -4.28 -27.59
C ASP A 132 -0.82 -4.28 -27.45
N ARG A 133 -1.45 -5.46 -27.51
CA ARG A 133 -2.90 -5.63 -27.34
C ARG A 133 -3.20 -6.94 -26.63
N GLY A 134 -4.23 -6.95 -25.80
CA GLY A 134 -4.80 -8.15 -25.18
C GLY A 134 -4.66 -8.20 -23.65
N PRO A 135 -5.43 -9.06 -22.97
CA PRO A 135 -5.68 -8.98 -21.53
C PRO A 135 -4.57 -9.58 -20.65
N SER A 136 -3.35 -9.74 -21.16
CA SER A 136 -2.24 -10.43 -20.48
C SER A 136 -0.87 -9.79 -20.78
N SER A 137 -0.83 -8.50 -21.11
CA SER A 137 0.38 -7.75 -21.48
C SER A 137 1.56 -7.94 -20.54
N LEU A 138 1.36 -7.70 -19.23
CA LEU A 138 2.42 -7.84 -18.23
C LEU A 138 2.82 -9.31 -18.01
N ASP A 139 1.88 -10.25 -18.10
CA ASP A 139 2.17 -11.68 -18.01
C ASP A 139 3.17 -12.08 -19.12
N TRP A 140 2.90 -11.68 -20.36
CA TRP A 140 3.78 -11.93 -21.50
C TRP A 140 5.10 -11.18 -21.40
N ALA A 141 5.09 -9.90 -20.99
CA ALA A 141 6.31 -9.10 -20.90
C ALA A 141 7.30 -9.64 -19.85
N ILE A 142 6.81 -10.09 -18.70
CA ILE A 142 7.64 -10.70 -17.64
C ILE A 142 8.11 -12.09 -18.06
N THR A 143 7.26 -12.89 -18.73
CA THR A 143 7.62 -14.24 -19.20
C THR A 143 8.72 -14.19 -20.28
N ASP A 144 8.57 -13.29 -21.25
CA ASP A 144 9.52 -13.12 -22.36
C ASP A 144 10.78 -12.34 -21.96
N GLY A 145 10.85 -11.81 -20.72
CA GLY A 145 12.00 -11.10 -20.18
C GLY A 145 12.29 -9.75 -20.84
N GLU A 146 11.24 -9.03 -21.25
CA GLU A 146 11.35 -7.72 -21.91
C GLU A 146 12.07 -6.72 -20.97
N PRO A 147 13.13 -6.00 -21.39
CA PRO A 147 13.85 -5.08 -20.50
C PRO A 147 13.13 -3.73 -20.33
N ILE A 148 12.23 -3.39 -21.25
CA ILE A 148 11.46 -2.14 -21.29
C ILE A 148 10.02 -2.49 -21.61
N TRP A 149 9.09 -1.91 -20.86
CA TRP A 149 7.65 -2.02 -21.12
C TRP A 149 7.00 -0.63 -21.06
N GLY A 150 5.66 -0.55 -21.03
CA GLY A 150 4.97 0.73 -21.02
C GLY A 150 3.49 0.67 -20.68
N VAL A 151 2.87 1.84 -20.73
CA VAL A 151 1.42 2.07 -20.60
C VAL A 151 0.96 2.95 -21.76
N THR A 152 -0.23 2.67 -22.28
CA THR A 152 -0.87 3.46 -23.33
C THR A 152 -2.28 3.86 -22.91
N ALA A 153 -2.61 5.14 -23.06
CA ALA A 153 -3.98 5.63 -23.00
C ALA A 153 -4.59 5.56 -24.41
N LEU A 154 -5.55 4.66 -24.59
CA LEU A 154 -6.20 4.35 -25.86
C LEU A 154 -7.65 4.86 -25.84
N GLN A 155 -8.13 5.41 -26.95
CA GLN A 155 -9.57 5.62 -27.10
C GLN A 155 -10.29 4.29 -27.24
N ALA A 156 -11.44 4.13 -26.59
CA ALA A 156 -12.30 2.96 -26.79
C ALA A 156 -12.78 2.88 -28.25
N ALA A 157 -12.82 1.66 -28.78
CA ALA A 157 -13.20 1.33 -30.16
C ALA A 157 -13.81 -0.08 -30.20
N GLU A 158 -14.30 -0.50 -31.37
CA GLU A 158 -14.88 -1.84 -31.58
C GLU A 158 -13.85 -2.97 -31.41
N GLU A 159 -12.64 -2.82 -31.97
CA GLU A 159 -11.54 -3.78 -31.77
C GLU A 159 -10.79 -3.50 -30.45
N LEU A 160 -10.58 -4.57 -29.67
CA LEU A 160 -9.86 -4.53 -28.39
C LEU A 160 -8.47 -3.91 -28.54
N ASP A 161 -8.17 -2.93 -27.69
CA ASP A 161 -6.90 -2.18 -27.61
C ASP A 161 -6.42 -1.59 -28.96
N ALA A 162 -7.36 -1.30 -29.87
CA ALA A 162 -7.05 -0.85 -31.22
C ALA A 162 -7.23 0.65 -31.47
N GLY A 163 -8.06 1.33 -30.69
CA GLY A 163 -8.41 2.74 -30.88
C GLY A 163 -7.21 3.69 -30.69
N ALA A 164 -7.39 4.95 -31.12
CA ALA A 164 -6.30 5.91 -31.25
C ALA A 164 -5.59 6.21 -29.91
N VAL A 165 -4.27 6.42 -29.97
CA VAL A 165 -3.41 6.70 -28.83
C VAL A 165 -3.51 8.18 -28.43
N TRP A 166 -3.89 8.43 -27.18
CA TRP A 166 -3.97 9.76 -26.58
C TRP A 166 -2.70 10.17 -25.83
N ALA A 167 -2.06 9.21 -25.15
CA ALA A 167 -0.81 9.39 -24.42
C ALA A 167 -0.15 8.02 -24.22
N TRP A 168 1.17 7.98 -24.02
CA TRP A 168 1.88 6.76 -23.63
C TRP A 168 3.15 7.07 -22.85
N ARG A 169 3.64 6.08 -22.09
CA ARG A 169 4.92 6.12 -21.37
C ARG A 169 5.61 4.77 -21.45
N THR A 170 6.94 4.77 -21.36
CA THR A 170 7.75 3.56 -21.21
C THR A 170 8.52 3.60 -19.91
N PHE A 171 8.85 2.43 -19.38
CA PHE A 171 9.61 2.25 -18.14
C PHE A 171 10.48 0.99 -18.24
N GLU A 172 11.56 0.95 -17.48
CA GLU A 172 12.41 -0.23 -17.32
C GLU A 172 11.66 -1.32 -16.55
N LEU A 173 11.59 -2.54 -17.10
CA LEU A 173 10.99 -3.67 -16.43
C LEU A 173 12.07 -4.37 -15.59
N GLN A 174 12.03 -4.15 -14.28
CA GLN A 174 13.08 -4.64 -13.37
C GLN A 174 13.14 -6.17 -13.35
N SER A 175 14.34 -6.72 -13.51
CA SER A 175 14.58 -8.16 -13.49
C SER A 175 14.18 -8.76 -12.14
N GLY A 176 13.34 -9.81 -12.16
CA GLY A 176 12.85 -10.45 -10.94
C GLY A 176 11.66 -9.74 -10.27
N ALA A 177 11.14 -8.64 -10.83
CA ALA A 177 9.92 -8.02 -10.32
C ALA A 177 8.69 -8.92 -10.52
N THR A 178 7.78 -8.91 -9.54
CA THR A 178 6.49 -9.61 -9.67
C THR A 178 5.51 -8.79 -10.51
N LYS A 179 4.55 -9.42 -11.18
CA LYS A 179 3.51 -8.68 -11.92
C LYS A 179 2.73 -7.73 -11.01
N SER A 180 2.43 -8.13 -9.78
CA SER A 180 1.80 -7.28 -8.77
C SER A 180 2.65 -6.05 -8.43
N SER A 181 3.97 -6.20 -8.32
CA SER A 181 4.91 -5.10 -8.11
C SER A 181 4.89 -4.10 -9.26
N VAL A 182 5.15 -4.60 -10.48
CA VAL A 182 5.16 -3.79 -11.72
C VAL A 182 3.84 -3.04 -11.92
N TYR A 183 2.71 -3.68 -11.60
CA TYR A 183 1.39 -3.05 -11.67
C TYR A 183 1.20 -1.93 -10.63
N ASN A 184 1.58 -2.18 -9.38
CA ASN A 184 1.43 -1.22 -8.27
C ASN A 184 2.39 -0.02 -8.40
N GLU A 185 3.56 -0.22 -9.01
CA GLU A 185 4.61 0.79 -9.18
C GLU A 185 4.62 1.39 -10.58
N ALA A 186 5.49 0.90 -11.46
CA ALA A 186 5.84 1.53 -12.74
C ALA A 186 4.64 1.73 -13.68
N VAL A 187 3.71 0.77 -13.75
CA VAL A 187 2.47 0.90 -14.52
C VAL A 187 1.55 1.96 -13.91
N THR A 188 1.43 2.01 -12.59
CA THR A 188 0.58 3.00 -11.92
C THR A 188 1.14 4.42 -12.06
N ASP A 189 2.47 4.58 -11.95
CA ASP A 189 3.14 5.86 -12.19
C ASP A 189 2.94 6.33 -13.65
N ALA A 190 3.26 5.48 -14.62
CA ALA A 190 3.07 5.75 -16.05
C ALA A 190 1.60 6.06 -16.41
N ALA A 191 0.65 5.36 -15.79
CA ALA A 191 -0.78 5.61 -15.96
C ALA A 191 -1.21 6.98 -15.43
N MET A 192 -0.66 7.49 -14.32
CA MET A 192 -1.01 8.82 -13.81
C MET A 192 -0.52 9.94 -14.74
N GLU A 193 0.65 9.77 -15.32
CA GLU A 193 1.15 10.70 -16.34
C GLU A 193 0.26 10.68 -17.58
N CYS A 194 -0.09 9.50 -18.09
CA CYS A 194 -0.99 9.35 -19.23
C CYS A 194 -2.38 9.96 -18.95
N ILE A 195 -2.96 9.74 -17.76
CA ILE A 195 -4.27 10.31 -17.37
C ILE A 195 -4.22 11.84 -17.30
N THR A 196 -3.12 12.41 -16.82
CA THR A 196 -2.93 13.86 -16.75
C THR A 196 -2.83 14.47 -18.15
N GLU A 197 -2.00 13.87 -19.01
CA GLU A 197 -1.84 14.28 -20.41
C GLU A 197 -3.14 14.12 -21.22
N VAL A 198 -3.92 13.05 -20.99
CA VAL A 198 -5.26 12.85 -21.57
C VAL A 198 -6.19 14.02 -21.24
N VAL A 199 -6.18 14.53 -20.00
CA VAL A 199 -7.02 15.65 -19.58
C VAL A 199 -6.56 16.98 -20.20
N GLU A 200 -5.25 17.16 -20.40
CA GLU A 200 -4.68 18.31 -21.10
C GLU A 200 -5.01 18.28 -22.60
N HIS A 201 -4.87 17.12 -23.25
CA HIS A 201 -5.28 16.89 -24.64
C HIS A 201 -6.78 17.07 -24.83
N PHE A 202 -7.63 16.58 -23.92
CA PHE A 202 -9.08 16.74 -24.00
C PHE A 202 -9.52 18.22 -23.92
N ARG A 203 -8.76 19.05 -23.20
CA ARG A 203 -8.97 20.50 -23.13
C ARG A 203 -8.36 21.29 -24.30
N THR A 204 -7.52 20.65 -25.12
CA THR A 204 -6.83 21.31 -26.23
C THR A 204 -7.73 21.33 -27.46
N PRO A 205 -8.13 22.52 -27.97
CA PRO A 205 -8.94 22.61 -29.19
C PRO A 205 -8.25 21.90 -30.36
N ASP A 206 -9.05 21.22 -31.18
CA ASP A 206 -8.60 20.50 -32.38
C ASP A 206 -7.55 19.39 -32.15
N PHE A 207 -7.33 18.95 -30.89
CA PHE A 207 -6.50 17.78 -30.62
C PHE A 207 -7.01 16.54 -31.37
N GLN A 208 -6.08 15.81 -31.99
CA GLN A 208 -6.35 14.55 -32.69
C GLN A 208 -5.46 13.47 -32.11
N ALA A 209 -6.07 12.43 -31.53
CA ALA A 209 -5.37 11.25 -31.06
C ALA A 209 -4.69 10.52 -32.23
N ILE A 210 -3.53 9.91 -31.98
CA ILE A 210 -2.70 9.31 -33.04
C ILE A 210 -3.26 7.92 -33.39
N PRO A 211 -3.62 7.64 -34.66
CA PRO A 211 -4.04 6.31 -35.07
C PRO A 211 -2.99 5.23 -34.74
N SER A 212 -3.44 4.06 -34.25
CA SER A 212 -2.57 2.99 -33.75
C SER A 212 -1.68 2.31 -34.81
N ASP A 213 -1.94 2.53 -36.09
CA ASP A 213 -1.08 2.17 -37.22
C ASP A 213 0.05 3.18 -37.48
N ARG A 214 -0.08 4.42 -36.95
CA ARG A 214 0.85 5.55 -37.16
C ARG A 214 1.66 5.93 -35.93
N VAL A 215 1.27 5.46 -34.74
CA VAL A 215 2.01 5.71 -33.51
C VAL A 215 3.38 5.02 -33.54
N ALA A 216 4.39 5.68 -32.96
CA ALA A 216 5.70 5.08 -32.78
C ALA A 216 5.62 3.83 -31.89
N ARG A 217 6.41 2.79 -32.20
CA ARG A 217 6.51 1.55 -31.41
C ARG A 217 7.85 1.53 -30.66
N PRO A 218 7.90 2.03 -29.41
CA PRO A 218 9.16 2.12 -28.65
C PRO A 218 9.67 0.75 -28.19
N VAL A 219 8.80 -0.25 -28.12
CA VAL A 219 9.12 -1.64 -27.74
C VAL A 219 8.86 -2.52 -28.96
N ALA A 220 9.92 -3.03 -29.60
CA ALA A 220 9.82 -3.71 -30.89
C ALA A 220 9.07 -5.05 -30.85
N SER A 221 9.00 -5.68 -29.68
CA SER A 221 8.27 -6.93 -29.40
C SER A 221 6.77 -6.74 -29.18
N ALA A 222 6.31 -5.49 -28.98
CA ALA A 222 4.92 -5.13 -28.72
C ALA A 222 4.01 -5.53 -29.91
N ARG A 223 3.04 -6.40 -29.62
CA ARG A 223 2.13 -6.99 -30.62
C ARG A 223 0.84 -7.45 -29.95
N SER A 224 -0.19 -7.70 -30.75
CA SER A 224 -1.38 -8.40 -30.27
C SER A 224 -1.03 -9.81 -29.78
N ARG A 225 -1.40 -10.12 -28.53
CA ARG A 225 -1.16 -11.40 -27.87
C ARG A 225 -2.47 -11.97 -27.29
N PRO A 226 -2.68 -13.30 -27.31
CA PRO A 226 -3.87 -13.91 -26.72
C PRO A 226 -3.83 -13.81 -25.18
N SER A 227 -4.98 -14.03 -24.54
CA SER A 227 -5.04 -14.23 -23.08
C SER A 227 -4.19 -15.44 -22.67
N MET A 228 -3.28 -15.26 -21.72
CA MET A 228 -2.32 -16.28 -21.30
C MET A 228 -2.99 -17.32 -20.37
N LYS A 229 -3.06 -18.55 -20.86
CA LYS A 229 -3.68 -19.72 -20.19
C LYS A 229 -2.69 -20.38 -19.23
N GLN A 230 -3.16 -21.36 -18.45
CA GLN A 230 -2.26 -22.14 -17.58
C GLN A 230 -1.27 -23.00 -18.37
N ALA A 231 -1.62 -23.45 -19.57
CA ALA A 231 -0.71 -24.20 -20.46
C ALA A 231 0.51 -23.35 -20.90
N ASP A 232 0.34 -22.03 -20.98
CA ASP A 232 1.40 -21.09 -21.39
C ASP A 232 2.32 -20.69 -20.21
N ARG A 233 2.01 -21.15 -18.98
CA ARG A 233 2.70 -20.79 -17.72
C ARG A 233 3.49 -21.95 -17.11
N VAL A 234 3.47 -23.11 -17.75
CA VAL A 234 4.08 -24.33 -17.20
C VAL A 234 5.60 -24.20 -17.21
N PHE A 235 6.22 -24.53 -16.07
CA PHE A 235 7.65 -24.79 -15.95
C PHE A 235 7.85 -26.23 -15.48
N SER A 236 9.05 -26.77 -15.72
CA SER A 236 9.54 -27.99 -15.09
C SER A 236 10.40 -27.65 -13.88
N TRP A 237 10.32 -28.43 -12.79
CA TRP A 237 11.25 -28.27 -11.67
C TRP A 237 12.71 -28.54 -12.07
N GLU A 238 12.94 -29.29 -13.15
CA GLU A 238 14.26 -29.53 -13.78
C GLU A 238 14.91 -28.26 -14.37
N GLU A 239 14.19 -27.14 -14.45
CA GLU A 239 14.74 -25.85 -14.89
C GLU A 239 15.58 -25.18 -13.79
N ASP A 240 16.28 -24.10 -14.16
CA ASP A 240 16.98 -23.28 -13.19
C ASP A 240 16.00 -22.42 -12.37
N ALA A 241 16.40 -22.09 -11.14
CA ALA A 241 15.59 -21.31 -10.21
C ALA A 241 15.15 -19.94 -10.76
N SER A 242 15.95 -19.30 -11.63
CA SER A 242 15.60 -17.97 -12.18
C SER A 242 14.49 -18.06 -13.24
N SER A 243 14.48 -19.12 -14.05
CA SER A 243 13.42 -19.38 -15.02
C SER A 243 12.10 -19.73 -14.34
N ILE A 244 12.15 -20.56 -13.29
CA ILE A 244 10.98 -20.90 -12.46
C ILE A 244 10.43 -19.64 -11.77
N VAL A 245 11.28 -18.83 -11.13
CA VAL A 245 10.87 -17.57 -10.49
C VAL A 245 10.25 -16.61 -11.51
N ARG A 246 10.82 -16.46 -12.72
CA ARG A 246 10.24 -15.63 -13.78
C ARG A 246 8.84 -16.07 -14.18
N ALA A 247 8.60 -17.38 -14.32
CA ALA A 247 7.28 -17.94 -14.62
C ALA A 247 6.26 -17.67 -13.50
N VAL A 248 6.66 -17.83 -12.22
CA VAL A 248 5.79 -17.50 -11.08
C VAL A 248 5.51 -16.00 -11.00
N ASN A 249 6.53 -15.15 -11.18
CA ASN A 249 6.42 -13.69 -11.13
C ASN A 249 5.45 -13.13 -12.17
N ALA A 250 5.44 -13.67 -13.39
CA ALA A 250 4.47 -13.31 -14.44
C ALA A 250 3.00 -13.63 -14.06
N ALA A 251 2.80 -14.60 -13.17
CA ALA A 251 1.48 -15.01 -12.68
C ALA A 251 1.16 -14.50 -11.27
N ASP A 252 2.08 -13.79 -10.60
CA ASP A 252 1.87 -13.30 -9.24
C ASP A 252 0.78 -12.21 -9.18
N GLY A 253 0.20 -12.00 -8.00
CA GLY A 253 -1.07 -11.32 -7.78
C GLY A 253 -2.24 -12.19 -8.26
N PHE A 254 -2.26 -12.55 -9.55
CA PHE A 254 -3.26 -13.42 -10.18
C PHE A 254 -2.77 -13.84 -11.59
N PRO A 255 -2.98 -15.08 -12.08
CA PRO A 255 -3.73 -16.17 -11.47
C PRO A 255 -2.89 -17.14 -10.60
N GLY A 256 -1.56 -17.06 -10.66
CA GLY A 256 -0.61 -18.06 -10.15
C GLY A 256 -0.33 -19.17 -11.16
N VAL A 257 0.74 -19.93 -10.94
CA VAL A 257 1.14 -21.06 -11.80
C VAL A 257 0.67 -22.37 -11.18
N ALA A 258 -0.11 -23.17 -11.91
CA ALA A 258 -0.60 -24.46 -11.44
C ALA A 258 0.48 -25.56 -11.53
N VAL A 259 0.90 -26.08 -10.39
CA VAL A 259 1.91 -27.15 -10.28
C VAL A 259 1.42 -28.30 -9.41
N GLN A 260 2.06 -29.47 -9.55
CA GLN A 260 2.06 -30.50 -8.52
C GLN A 260 3.23 -30.20 -7.57
N LEU A 261 2.97 -30.18 -6.27
CA LEU A 261 4.01 -29.93 -5.25
C LEU A 261 3.69 -30.73 -3.99
N GLY A 262 4.57 -31.66 -3.62
CA GLY A 262 4.26 -32.71 -2.66
C GLY A 262 2.99 -33.49 -3.09
N LEU A 263 2.08 -33.69 -2.15
CA LEU A 263 0.83 -34.42 -2.35
C LEU A 263 -0.29 -33.58 -3.00
N ASP A 264 -0.09 -32.28 -3.20
CA ASP A 264 -1.15 -31.34 -3.56
C ASP A 264 -0.93 -30.66 -4.92
N ARG A 265 -2.05 -30.36 -5.60
CA ARG A 265 -2.05 -29.55 -6.82
C ARG A 265 -2.46 -28.12 -6.48
N VAL A 266 -1.52 -27.18 -6.65
CA VAL A 266 -1.64 -25.80 -6.15
C VAL A 266 -1.29 -24.78 -7.23
N TYR A 267 -1.86 -23.58 -7.11
CA TYR A 267 -1.29 -22.37 -7.70
C TYR A 267 -0.23 -21.81 -6.74
N VAL A 268 0.98 -21.58 -7.23
CA VAL A 268 2.08 -20.97 -6.45
C VAL A 268 2.25 -19.47 -6.74
N TYR A 269 2.78 -18.76 -5.75
CA TYR A 269 3.06 -17.31 -5.71
C TYR A 269 4.25 -17.05 -4.78
N ASP A 270 4.76 -15.81 -4.75
CA ASP A 270 5.73 -15.33 -3.76
C ASP A 270 7.04 -16.16 -3.83
N ALA A 271 7.60 -16.24 -5.03
CA ALA A 271 8.75 -17.07 -5.36
C ALA A 271 10.08 -16.30 -5.24
N HIS A 272 11.04 -16.84 -4.48
CA HIS A 272 12.35 -16.24 -4.27
C HIS A 272 13.45 -17.26 -4.60
N PRO A 273 14.43 -16.94 -5.47
CA PRO A 273 15.50 -17.86 -5.81
C PRO A 273 16.49 -17.99 -4.64
N ASP A 274 17.10 -19.16 -4.49
CA ASP A 274 18.09 -19.43 -3.45
C ASP A 274 19.18 -20.41 -3.95
N THR A 275 20.25 -20.57 -3.18
CA THR A 275 21.38 -21.45 -3.55
C THR A 275 20.93 -22.90 -3.75
N HIS A 276 21.74 -23.68 -4.47
CA HIS A 276 21.50 -25.10 -4.68
C HIS A 276 21.40 -25.90 -3.37
N VAL A 277 20.70 -27.04 -3.46
CA VAL A 277 20.49 -28.04 -2.41
C VAL A 277 20.58 -29.42 -3.04
N ASP A 278 21.22 -30.36 -2.34
CA ASP A 278 21.44 -31.73 -2.84
C ASP A 278 20.16 -32.59 -2.70
N ALA A 279 19.16 -32.32 -3.53
CA ALA A 279 17.90 -33.07 -3.60
C ALA A 279 17.35 -33.13 -5.04
N ALA A 280 16.48 -34.11 -5.32
CA ALA A 280 15.85 -34.23 -6.64
C ALA A 280 14.93 -33.02 -6.93
N PRO A 281 14.93 -32.48 -8.15
CA PRO A 281 14.07 -31.35 -8.50
C PRO A 281 12.58 -31.59 -8.19
N GLY A 282 11.93 -30.57 -7.63
CA GLY A 282 10.55 -30.64 -7.14
C GLY A 282 10.38 -31.15 -5.71
N THR A 283 11.44 -31.67 -5.07
CA THR A 283 11.43 -32.07 -3.66
C THR A 283 11.28 -30.83 -2.76
N ILE A 284 10.35 -30.86 -1.81
CA ILE A 284 10.28 -29.88 -0.72
C ILE A 284 11.37 -30.24 0.30
N VAL A 285 12.36 -29.37 0.49
CA VAL A 285 13.55 -29.69 1.30
C VAL A 285 13.51 -29.09 2.70
N GLU A 286 12.93 -27.91 2.88
CA GLU A 286 12.97 -27.17 4.15
C GLU A 286 11.74 -26.27 4.33
N TYR A 287 11.37 -26.01 5.58
CA TYR A 287 10.45 -24.94 5.96
C TYR A 287 11.18 -23.80 6.67
N PHE A 288 10.85 -22.56 6.32
CA PHE A 288 11.26 -21.37 7.06
C PHE A 288 10.03 -20.51 7.33
N HIS A 289 9.72 -20.33 8.62
CA HIS A 289 8.48 -19.72 9.11
C HIS A 289 7.18 -20.27 8.49
N GLN A 290 6.75 -19.73 7.35
CA GLN A 290 5.52 -20.11 6.64
C GLN A 290 5.73 -20.33 5.13
N ALA A 291 6.99 -20.24 4.67
CA ALA A 291 7.43 -20.53 3.32
C ALA A 291 8.04 -21.94 3.23
N ILE A 292 8.02 -22.51 2.02
CA ILE A 292 8.60 -23.84 1.72
C ILE A 292 9.72 -23.69 0.69
N ARG A 293 10.84 -24.40 0.86
CA ARG A 293 11.94 -24.44 -0.12
C ARG A 293 11.81 -25.67 -0.99
N VAL A 294 11.95 -25.49 -2.30
CA VAL A 294 11.83 -26.54 -3.31
C VAL A 294 13.13 -26.64 -4.11
N ALA A 295 13.66 -27.84 -4.26
CA ALA A 295 14.83 -28.10 -5.09
C ALA A 295 14.51 -27.93 -6.58
N THR A 296 15.50 -27.46 -7.37
CA THR A 296 15.37 -27.23 -8.82
C THR A 296 16.58 -27.81 -9.56
N GLY A 297 16.52 -27.91 -10.89
CA GLY A 297 17.63 -28.44 -11.69
C GLY A 297 18.93 -27.64 -11.55
N ALA A 298 18.82 -26.33 -11.27
CA ALA A 298 19.92 -25.52 -10.76
C ALA A 298 19.40 -24.48 -9.75
N GLY A 299 20.06 -24.39 -8.58
CA GLY A 299 19.60 -23.54 -7.47
C GLY A 299 18.53 -24.23 -6.60
N SER A 300 17.70 -23.42 -5.95
CA SER A 300 16.41 -23.80 -5.34
C SER A 300 15.47 -22.59 -5.32
N VAL A 301 14.19 -22.79 -4.99
CA VAL A 301 13.20 -21.70 -4.91
C VAL A 301 12.41 -21.80 -3.61
N TRP A 302 12.31 -20.70 -2.88
CA TRP A 302 11.32 -20.53 -1.81
C TRP A 302 9.97 -20.13 -2.40
N ILE A 303 8.89 -20.79 -1.98
CA ILE A 303 7.51 -20.45 -2.31
C ILE A 303 6.83 -19.98 -1.03
N GLY A 304 6.59 -18.67 -0.90
CA GLY A 304 5.94 -18.07 0.26
C GLY A 304 4.45 -18.39 0.37
N HIS A 305 3.74 -18.42 -0.77
CA HIS A 305 2.29 -18.53 -0.81
C HIS A 305 1.77 -19.54 -1.85
N ALA A 306 0.70 -20.25 -1.49
CA ALA A 306 0.04 -21.23 -2.34
C ALA A 306 -1.50 -21.13 -2.24
N ARG A 307 -2.19 -21.78 -3.18
CA ARG A 307 -3.66 -21.90 -3.21
C ARG A 307 -4.05 -23.21 -3.88
N LEU A 308 -4.82 -24.07 -3.21
CA LEU A 308 -5.33 -25.32 -3.80
C LEU A 308 -6.08 -25.05 -5.12
N VAL A 309 -5.85 -25.89 -6.13
CA VAL A 309 -6.60 -25.83 -7.38
C VAL A 309 -8.05 -26.25 -7.12
N GLY A 310 -8.99 -25.32 -7.35
CA GLY A 310 -10.42 -25.54 -7.15
C GLY A 310 -11.18 -24.22 -6.99
N ALA A 311 -12.51 -24.29 -6.95
CA ALA A 311 -13.37 -23.17 -6.58
C ALA A 311 -13.34 -22.94 -5.06
N GLY A 312 -13.59 -21.72 -4.60
CA GLY A 312 -13.65 -21.37 -3.17
C GLY A 312 -12.29 -21.31 -2.44
N ASN A 313 -11.22 -21.89 -3.00
CA ASN A 313 -9.89 -21.87 -2.40
C ASN A 313 -9.23 -20.48 -2.49
N VAL A 314 -8.62 -20.04 -1.39
CA VAL A 314 -7.97 -18.73 -1.21
C VAL A 314 -6.44 -18.88 -1.11
N LYS A 315 -5.70 -17.78 -1.31
CA LYS A 315 -4.24 -17.79 -1.09
C LYS A 315 -3.93 -17.82 0.40
N LEU A 316 -3.02 -18.70 0.80
CA LEU A 316 -2.49 -18.80 2.16
C LEU A 316 -0.97 -19.00 2.10
N PRO A 317 -0.25 -18.82 3.21
CA PRO A 317 1.16 -19.19 3.29
C PRO A 317 1.36 -20.68 3.01
N SER A 318 2.41 -21.04 2.26
CA SER A 318 2.56 -22.37 1.67
C SER A 318 2.50 -23.53 2.67
N THR A 319 3.05 -23.37 3.87
CA THR A 319 3.02 -24.39 4.94
C THR A 319 1.62 -24.71 5.47
N ALA A 320 0.60 -23.89 5.16
CA ALA A 320 -0.80 -24.14 5.51
C ALA A 320 -1.59 -24.85 4.39
N VAL A 321 -0.99 -25.06 3.21
CA VAL A 321 -1.66 -25.52 1.99
C VAL A 321 -1.05 -26.79 1.43
N VAL A 322 0.28 -26.85 1.39
CA VAL A 322 1.04 -27.90 0.70
C VAL A 322 1.41 -28.99 1.69
N ARG A 323 0.92 -30.21 1.48
CA ARG A 323 1.36 -31.38 2.26
C ARG A 323 2.57 -32.01 1.57
N PRO A 324 3.70 -32.19 2.26
CA PRO A 324 4.84 -32.87 1.69
C PRO A 324 4.56 -34.38 1.61
N ASP A 325 5.21 -35.03 0.65
CA ASP A 325 5.26 -36.48 0.47
C ASP A 325 6.39 -37.14 1.29
N VAL A 326 7.37 -36.33 1.72
CA VAL A 326 8.50 -36.72 2.60
C VAL A 326 8.51 -35.95 3.92
N PHE A 327 9.38 -36.33 4.86
CA PHE A 327 9.65 -35.50 6.04
C PHE A 327 10.40 -34.23 5.65
N VAL A 328 9.94 -33.07 6.12
CA VAL A 328 10.56 -31.76 5.85
C VAL A 328 10.97 -31.09 7.17
N PRO A 329 12.27 -30.77 7.38
CA PRO A 329 12.74 -30.06 8.56
C PRO A 329 12.33 -28.58 8.57
N GLN A 330 12.12 -28.05 9.78
CA GLN A 330 12.02 -26.60 10.03
C GLN A 330 13.43 -26.04 10.29
N VAL A 331 13.82 -25.01 9.54
CA VAL A 331 15.05 -24.24 9.78
C VAL A 331 14.73 -22.89 10.46
N TRP A 332 15.74 -22.34 11.14
CA TRP A 332 15.65 -21.11 11.94
C TRP A 332 16.44 -19.93 11.38
N GLU A 333 17.30 -20.20 10.38
CA GLU A 333 18.04 -19.20 9.61
C GLU A 333 17.74 -19.45 8.12
N SER A 334 17.55 -18.39 7.34
CA SER A 334 17.27 -18.46 5.90
C SER A 334 17.56 -17.12 5.23
N ARG A 335 17.74 -17.13 3.91
CA ARG A 335 17.74 -15.92 3.05
C ARG A 335 16.33 -15.50 2.62
N TYR A 336 15.29 -16.21 3.04
CA TYR A 336 13.90 -15.85 2.73
C TYR A 336 13.55 -14.45 3.30
N PRO A 337 13.14 -13.48 2.47
CA PRO A 337 13.04 -12.09 2.86
C PRO A 337 11.71 -11.78 3.57
N GLU A 338 11.59 -12.13 4.85
CA GLU A 338 10.42 -11.77 5.68
C GLU A 338 10.67 -10.52 6.54
N THR A 339 11.81 -10.45 7.24
CA THR A 339 12.24 -9.27 8.00
C THR A 339 13.75 -9.15 7.91
N ASP A 340 14.26 -7.96 7.60
CA ASP A 340 15.69 -7.67 7.66
C ASP A 340 16.00 -6.63 8.74
N TYR A 341 17.21 -6.67 9.28
CA TYR A 341 17.75 -5.53 10.02
C TYR A 341 19.22 -5.34 9.70
N HIS A 342 19.58 -4.11 9.37
CA HIS A 342 20.96 -3.65 9.25
C HIS A 342 21.17 -2.38 10.07
N ARG A 343 22.43 -2.05 10.33
CA ARG A 343 22.85 -0.88 11.10
C ARG A 343 23.80 -0.04 10.26
N ASP A 344 23.59 1.27 10.26
CA ASP A 344 24.55 2.25 9.77
C ASP A 344 24.84 3.27 10.87
N GLY A 345 26.06 3.25 11.40
CA GLY A 345 26.47 4.08 12.53
C GLY A 345 25.54 3.97 13.75
N GLU A 346 24.82 5.05 14.04
CA GLU A 346 23.85 5.15 15.14
C GLU A 346 22.40 4.87 14.71
N ILE A 347 22.16 4.51 13.45
CA ILE A 347 20.83 4.25 12.89
C ILE A 347 20.65 2.74 12.69
N GLY A 348 19.58 2.19 13.27
CA GLY A 348 19.11 0.85 12.97
C GLY A 348 17.97 0.89 11.95
N TYR A 349 18.02 0.03 10.95
CA TYR A 349 16.95 -0.12 9.95
C TYR A 349 16.29 -1.48 10.15
N LEU A 350 14.98 -1.51 10.37
CA LEU A 350 14.16 -2.71 10.40
C LEU A 350 13.16 -2.67 9.25
N SER A 351 13.25 -3.63 8.34
CA SER A 351 12.26 -3.81 7.27
C SER A 351 11.43 -5.06 7.51
N PHE A 352 10.19 -5.06 7.02
CA PHE A 352 9.34 -6.25 7.00
C PHE A 352 8.62 -6.37 5.66
N ARG A 353 8.49 -7.61 5.19
CA ARG A 353 7.86 -7.98 3.93
C ARG A 353 6.82 -9.05 4.17
N PHE A 354 5.56 -8.62 4.17
CA PHE A 354 4.41 -9.52 4.23
C PHE A 354 3.65 -9.44 2.91
N TYR A 355 3.40 -10.59 2.30
CA TYR A 355 2.76 -10.70 1.00
C TYR A 355 1.40 -9.98 0.96
N ASN A 356 1.21 -9.09 -0.03
CA ASN A 356 0.09 -8.15 -0.12
C ASN A 356 -0.12 -7.23 1.12
N GLY A 357 0.89 -7.07 1.98
CA GLY A 357 0.78 -6.31 3.24
C GLY A 357 -0.12 -6.95 4.30
N ALA A 358 -0.56 -8.20 4.12
CA ALA A 358 -1.46 -8.89 5.05
C ALA A 358 -0.66 -9.51 6.21
N MET A 359 -0.91 -9.08 7.45
CA MET A 359 -0.12 -9.44 8.62
C MET A 359 -0.82 -10.55 9.42
N SER A 360 -0.41 -11.81 9.29
CA SER A 360 -1.00 -12.91 10.10
C SER A 360 -0.51 -12.89 11.54
N THR A 361 -1.24 -13.52 12.47
CA THR A 361 -0.85 -13.62 13.89
C THR A 361 0.61 -14.05 14.08
N LYS A 362 1.07 -15.04 13.29
CA LYS A 362 2.44 -15.56 13.36
C LYS A 362 3.49 -14.57 12.82
N GLN A 363 3.19 -13.87 11.72
CA GLN A 363 4.03 -12.79 11.19
C GLN A 363 4.14 -11.62 12.18
N CYS A 364 3.00 -11.22 12.77
CA CYS A 364 2.96 -10.14 13.75
C CYS A 364 3.79 -10.45 15.00
N ALA A 365 3.69 -11.68 15.53
CA ALA A 365 4.49 -12.12 16.67
C ALA A 365 6.00 -12.10 16.38
N ARG A 366 6.42 -12.49 15.16
CA ARG A 366 7.82 -12.42 14.73
C ARG A 366 8.31 -10.98 14.57
N LEU A 367 7.52 -10.10 13.94
CA LEU A 367 7.86 -8.69 13.81
C LEU A 367 7.91 -7.98 15.17
N ALA A 368 6.98 -8.24 16.08
CA ALA A 368 7.03 -7.71 17.45
C ALA A 368 8.30 -8.19 18.20
N ALA A 369 8.70 -9.45 18.03
CA ALA A 369 9.95 -9.95 18.60
C ALA A 369 11.20 -9.30 17.98
N ARG A 370 11.24 -9.15 16.64
CA ARG A 370 12.36 -8.52 15.92
C ARG A 370 12.45 -7.01 16.22
N LEU A 371 11.32 -6.34 16.36
CA LEU A 371 11.22 -4.93 16.77
C LEU A 371 11.73 -4.74 18.20
N ARG A 372 11.31 -5.57 19.17
CA ARG A 372 11.85 -5.51 20.54
C ARG A 372 13.36 -5.77 20.58
N TRP A 373 13.86 -6.70 19.76
CA TRP A 373 15.30 -6.92 19.62
C TRP A 373 16.02 -5.71 19.02
N ALA A 374 15.44 -5.03 18.01
CA ALA A 374 16.00 -3.83 17.40
C ALA A 374 16.02 -2.63 18.37
N ILE A 375 14.96 -2.45 19.14
CA ILE A 375 14.86 -1.44 20.22
C ILE A 375 15.90 -1.69 21.32
N ALA A 376 16.29 -2.94 21.57
CA ALA A 376 17.32 -3.31 22.54
C ALA A 376 18.77 -3.15 22.03
N GLN A 377 18.98 -2.71 20.77
CA GLN A 377 20.32 -2.35 20.28
C GLN A 377 20.73 -0.96 20.79
N ASP A 378 22.02 -0.65 20.75
CA ASP A 378 22.61 0.63 21.16
C ASP A 378 22.47 1.76 20.10
N THR A 379 21.60 1.57 19.09
CA THR A 379 21.26 2.61 18.11
C THR A 379 20.44 3.74 18.74
N LYS A 380 20.45 4.91 18.10
CA LYS A 380 19.77 6.14 18.52
C LYS A 380 18.47 6.38 17.77
N ILE A 381 18.47 6.04 16.49
CA ILE A 381 17.33 6.13 15.59
C ILE A 381 16.97 4.72 15.13
N LEU A 382 15.69 4.38 15.15
CA LEU A 382 15.16 3.14 14.58
C LEU A 382 14.24 3.48 13.41
N VAL A 383 14.67 3.15 12.19
CA VAL A 383 13.88 3.32 10.97
C VAL A 383 13.09 2.04 10.70
N LEU A 384 11.76 2.15 10.63
CA LEU A 384 10.83 1.07 10.31
C LEU A 384 10.27 1.24 8.90
N THR A 385 10.51 0.26 8.03
CA THR A 385 10.05 0.22 6.64
C THR A 385 9.21 -1.03 6.36
N GLY A 386 8.29 -0.95 5.40
CA GLY A 386 7.63 -2.11 4.82
C GLY A 386 8.24 -2.50 3.48
N ASP A 387 7.56 -3.34 2.70
CA ASP A 387 7.88 -3.54 1.28
C ASP A 387 7.55 -2.24 0.48
N TYR A 388 8.20 -2.04 -0.65
CA TYR A 388 7.89 -0.93 -1.56
C TYR A 388 6.57 -1.17 -2.32
N ASP A 389 6.22 -2.44 -2.57
CA ASP A 389 4.92 -2.83 -3.12
C ASP A 389 3.76 -2.41 -2.22
N ARG A 390 3.88 -2.66 -0.91
CA ARG A 390 2.88 -2.45 0.14
C ARG A 390 3.54 -2.29 1.49
N PHE A 391 3.14 -1.27 2.26
CA PHE A 391 3.57 -1.16 3.65
C PHE A 391 2.81 -2.16 4.53
N SER A 392 1.49 -1.98 4.71
CA SER A 392 0.63 -2.92 5.45
C SER A 392 -0.85 -2.66 5.17
N ASN A 393 -1.66 -3.73 5.18
CA ASN A 393 -3.12 -3.68 5.12
C ASN A 393 -3.77 -4.20 6.43
N GLY A 394 -3.00 -4.38 7.50
CA GLY A 394 -3.48 -4.89 8.79
C GLY A 394 -3.69 -6.42 8.80
N ILE A 395 -4.71 -6.87 9.52
CA ILE A 395 -5.01 -8.29 9.79
C ILE A 395 -5.11 -9.17 8.53
N HIS A 396 -4.67 -10.43 8.62
CA HIS A 396 -4.61 -11.33 7.47
C HIS A 396 -5.94 -12.05 7.21
N LEU A 397 -6.88 -11.35 6.57
CA LEU A 397 -8.25 -11.81 6.34
C LEU A 397 -8.36 -13.23 5.74
N ASN A 398 -7.47 -13.65 4.81
CA ASN A 398 -7.51 -15.03 4.29
C ASN A 398 -7.20 -16.09 5.35
N VAL A 399 -6.18 -15.87 6.22
CA VAL A 399 -5.81 -16.80 7.29
C VAL A 399 -6.96 -16.90 8.28
N ILE A 400 -7.53 -15.75 8.68
CA ILE A 400 -8.70 -15.65 9.54
C ILE A 400 -9.89 -16.43 8.95
N GLU A 401 -10.23 -16.23 7.67
CA GLU A 401 -11.36 -16.89 7.02
C GLU A 401 -11.18 -18.41 6.93
N THR A 402 -9.95 -18.91 6.83
CA THR A 402 -9.65 -20.36 6.78
C THR A 402 -9.39 -21.00 8.14
N ALA A 403 -9.36 -20.23 9.22
CA ALA A 403 -9.19 -20.75 10.57
C ALA A 403 -10.44 -21.51 11.04
N SER A 404 -10.26 -22.57 11.84
CA SER A 404 -11.36 -23.32 12.45
C SER A 404 -12.17 -22.51 13.47
N ASP A 405 -11.53 -21.50 14.07
CA ASP A 405 -12.17 -20.46 14.86
C ASP A 405 -11.77 -19.10 14.27
N GLN A 406 -12.61 -18.59 13.37
CA GLN A 406 -12.36 -17.34 12.64
C GLN A 406 -12.35 -16.13 13.58
N ALA A 407 -13.22 -16.10 14.60
CA ALA A 407 -13.27 -15.00 15.56
C ALA A 407 -12.08 -15.04 16.51
N GLY A 408 -11.69 -16.24 16.97
CA GLY A 408 -10.48 -16.46 17.76
C GLY A 408 -9.19 -16.09 17.03
N GLU A 409 -9.04 -16.45 15.75
CA GLU A 409 -7.87 -16.04 14.95
C GLU A 409 -7.87 -14.53 14.68
N ALA A 410 -9.02 -13.91 14.37
CA ALA A 410 -9.10 -12.46 14.23
C ALA A 410 -8.68 -11.72 15.52
N TRP A 411 -9.12 -12.24 16.67
CA TRP A 411 -8.77 -11.73 18.00
C TRP A 411 -7.30 -11.94 18.37
N ALA A 412 -6.72 -13.08 18.00
CA ALA A 412 -5.30 -13.33 18.16
C ALA A 412 -4.47 -12.39 17.26
N ASN A 413 -4.92 -12.18 16.01
CA ASN A 413 -4.23 -11.36 15.03
C ASN A 413 -4.19 -9.88 15.45
N ILE A 414 -5.31 -9.29 15.90
CA ILE A 414 -5.33 -7.87 16.26
C ILE A 414 -4.45 -7.59 17.49
N LYS A 415 -4.48 -8.44 18.52
CA LYS A 415 -3.58 -8.31 19.67
C LYS A 415 -2.11 -8.45 19.27
N ALA A 416 -1.79 -9.33 18.33
CA ALA A 416 -0.43 -9.47 17.82
C ALA A 416 0.04 -8.23 17.03
N ILE A 417 -0.86 -7.47 16.39
CA ILE A 417 -0.53 -6.15 15.79
C ILE A 417 -0.37 -5.09 16.90
N ASN A 418 -1.23 -5.08 17.92
CA ASN A 418 -1.10 -4.15 19.04
C ASN A 418 0.24 -4.30 19.79
N GLU A 419 0.79 -5.51 19.89
CA GLU A 419 2.15 -5.73 20.41
C GLU A 419 3.24 -4.96 19.62
N ILE A 420 3.07 -4.80 18.30
CA ILE A 420 3.96 -4.01 17.45
C ILE A 420 3.69 -2.51 17.69
N ALA A 421 2.42 -2.09 17.66
CA ALA A 421 2.03 -0.69 17.86
C ALA A 421 2.51 -0.16 19.22
N LYS A 422 2.33 -0.94 20.29
CA LYS A 422 2.84 -0.65 21.64
C LYS A 422 4.35 -0.54 21.65
N ALA A 423 5.07 -1.49 21.06
CA ALA A 423 6.54 -1.44 21.00
C ALA A 423 7.06 -0.18 20.28
N ILE A 424 6.36 0.33 19.26
CA ILE A 424 6.68 1.62 18.62
C ILE A 424 6.39 2.80 19.58
N ILE A 425 5.20 2.83 20.18
CA ILE A 425 4.71 3.94 21.01
C ILE A 425 5.46 4.07 22.34
N THR A 426 5.91 2.96 22.94
CA THR A 426 6.62 2.94 24.23
C THR A 426 8.15 2.87 24.10
N CYS A 427 8.69 2.85 22.87
CA CYS A 427 10.13 2.97 22.64
C CYS A 427 10.62 4.37 23.07
N THR A 428 11.22 4.48 24.25
CA THR A 428 11.69 5.75 24.84
C THR A 428 13.20 5.94 24.77
N GLU A 429 13.94 4.91 24.32
CA GLU A 429 15.41 4.93 24.24
C GLU A 429 15.95 5.18 22.83
N GLN A 430 15.11 5.03 21.80
CA GLN A 430 15.43 5.36 20.41
C GLN A 430 14.30 6.19 19.81
N VAL A 431 14.62 7.15 18.92
CA VAL A 431 13.60 7.84 18.12
C VAL A 431 13.18 6.94 16.98
N VAL A 432 11.89 6.63 16.90
CA VAL A 432 11.35 5.76 15.85
C VAL A 432 10.89 6.59 14.65
N VAL A 433 11.43 6.29 13.47
CA VAL A 433 11.02 6.85 12.18
C VAL A 433 10.28 5.76 11.42
N ALA A 434 8.97 5.89 11.21
CA ALA A 434 8.22 4.97 10.38
C ALA A 434 8.01 5.55 8.97
N ALA A 435 8.27 4.74 7.94
CA ALA A 435 8.17 5.17 6.55
C ALA A 435 7.12 4.34 5.79
N PHE A 436 6.10 5.02 5.26
CA PHE A 436 5.21 4.42 4.26
C PHE A 436 5.96 4.28 2.92
N THR A 437 6.61 3.14 2.74
CA THR A 437 7.30 2.70 1.52
C THR A 437 6.35 2.31 0.40
N GLY A 438 5.13 1.88 0.74
CA GLY A 438 4.09 1.50 -0.21
C GLY A 438 2.69 1.80 0.33
N ASN A 439 1.67 1.48 -0.45
CA ASN A 439 0.26 1.70 -0.08
C ASN A 439 -0.10 0.98 1.24
N ALA A 440 -0.99 1.60 2.02
CA ALA A 440 -1.46 1.06 3.29
C ALA A 440 -2.97 1.20 3.50
N GLY A 441 -3.55 0.29 4.30
CA GLY A 441 -4.98 0.27 4.60
C GLY A 441 -5.30 -0.20 6.02
N ALA A 442 -6.42 0.27 6.57
CA ALA A 442 -6.92 -0.04 7.91
C ALA A 442 -5.82 0.09 8.97
N GLY A 443 -5.59 -0.96 9.78
CA GLY A 443 -4.55 -1.00 10.80
C GLY A 443 -3.13 -0.78 10.29
N GLY A 444 -2.87 -1.07 9.01
CA GLY A 444 -1.59 -0.75 8.38
C GLY A 444 -1.33 0.74 8.19
N VAL A 445 -2.38 1.59 8.21
CA VAL A 445 -2.22 3.06 8.27
C VAL A 445 -2.00 3.52 9.70
N MET A 446 -2.64 2.90 10.69
CA MET A 446 -2.60 3.36 12.09
C MET A 446 -1.33 2.91 12.83
N LEU A 447 -0.85 1.69 12.56
CA LEU A 447 0.37 1.11 13.14
C LEU A 447 1.58 2.07 13.17
N PRO A 448 1.99 2.73 12.06
CA PRO A 448 3.14 3.63 12.08
C PRO A 448 2.85 4.98 12.77
N LEU A 449 1.60 5.37 13.01
CA LEU A 449 1.27 6.68 13.61
C LEU A 449 1.78 6.83 15.04
N GLY A 450 2.11 5.72 15.70
CA GLY A 450 2.78 5.69 17.00
C GLY A 450 4.25 6.10 16.98
N ALA A 451 4.88 6.16 15.80
CA ALA A 451 6.28 6.57 15.65
C ALA A 451 6.46 8.08 15.90
N ASP A 452 7.69 8.46 16.25
CA ASP A 452 8.04 9.84 16.59
C ASP A 452 8.14 10.74 15.35
N VAL A 453 8.52 10.15 14.22
CA VAL A 453 8.41 10.74 12.88
C VAL A 453 7.71 9.73 11.96
N VAL A 454 6.73 10.18 11.19
CA VAL A 454 6.11 9.38 10.13
C VAL A 454 6.34 10.06 8.80
N VAL A 455 7.04 9.39 7.89
CA VAL A 455 7.30 9.87 6.53
C VAL A 455 6.67 8.94 5.50
N ALA A 456 6.59 9.39 4.24
CA ALA A 456 5.98 8.61 3.18
C ALA A 456 6.55 8.89 1.81
N ARG A 457 6.57 7.86 0.96
CA ARG A 457 6.96 7.95 -0.44
C ARG A 457 5.90 8.66 -1.27
N ASP A 458 6.31 9.48 -2.24
CA ASP A 458 5.34 10.22 -3.08
C ASP A 458 4.41 9.26 -3.86
N GLY A 459 3.11 9.58 -3.89
CA GLY A 459 2.05 8.78 -4.52
C GLY A 459 1.61 7.53 -3.79
N VAL A 460 2.06 7.31 -2.55
CA VAL A 460 1.40 6.38 -1.63
C VAL A 460 -0.07 6.79 -1.44
N VAL A 461 -0.94 5.79 -1.46
CA VAL A 461 -2.37 5.90 -1.15
C VAL A 461 -2.63 5.23 0.20
N LEU A 462 -3.35 5.94 1.08
CA LEU A 462 -3.73 5.47 2.41
C LEU A 462 -5.25 5.29 2.49
N ASN A 463 -5.71 4.18 3.07
CA ASN A 463 -7.13 3.92 3.37
C ASN A 463 -7.33 3.88 4.91
N PRO A 464 -7.44 5.03 5.60
CA PRO A 464 -7.36 5.15 7.07
C PRO A 464 -8.69 4.82 7.79
N HIS A 465 -9.30 3.68 7.49
CA HIS A 465 -10.62 3.31 8.02
C HIS A 465 -10.85 1.80 8.13
N TYR A 466 -11.86 1.43 8.93
CA TYR A 466 -12.18 0.04 9.28
C TYR A 466 -13.66 -0.33 9.04
N ALA A 467 -14.58 0.66 9.00
CA ALA A 467 -16.02 0.41 9.01
C ALA A 467 -16.55 -0.33 7.77
N THR A 468 -15.88 -0.20 6.63
CA THR A 468 -16.12 -0.98 5.40
C THR A 468 -15.92 -2.48 5.60
N MET A 469 -15.06 -2.89 6.55
CA MET A 469 -14.87 -4.27 6.98
C MET A 469 -15.72 -4.64 8.20
N GLY A 470 -16.48 -3.69 8.77
CA GLY A 470 -17.34 -3.94 9.94
C GLY A 470 -16.56 -4.02 11.26
N LEU A 471 -15.46 -3.29 11.36
CA LEU A 471 -14.61 -3.22 12.55
C LEU A 471 -14.52 -1.78 13.06
N PHE A 472 -14.40 -1.60 14.38
CA PHE A 472 -14.09 -0.32 15.03
C PHE A 472 -12.67 0.18 14.68
N GLY A 473 -11.68 -0.72 14.79
CA GLY A 473 -10.25 -0.44 14.66
C GLY A 473 -9.47 -0.76 15.93
N SER A 474 -8.14 -0.90 15.85
CA SER A 474 -7.28 -0.85 17.04
C SER A 474 -5.92 -0.25 16.70
N GLU A 475 -4.80 -0.95 16.95
CA GLU A 475 -3.45 -0.43 16.74
C GLU A 475 -3.15 0.86 17.52
N LEU A 476 -3.86 1.09 18.64
CA LEU A 476 -3.84 2.32 19.43
C LEU A 476 -4.22 3.57 18.60
N HIS A 477 -5.09 3.41 17.59
CA HIS A 477 -5.54 4.51 16.75
C HIS A 477 -6.27 5.61 17.53
N THR A 478 -6.99 5.29 18.62
CA THR A 478 -7.64 6.28 19.47
C THR A 478 -6.65 7.12 20.27
N TYR A 479 -5.43 6.62 20.48
CA TYR A 479 -4.32 7.35 21.11
C TYR A 479 -3.47 8.14 20.09
N THR A 480 -3.24 7.58 18.91
CA THR A 480 -2.27 8.10 17.94
C THR A 480 -2.89 9.03 16.90
N LEU A 481 -4.06 8.67 16.34
CA LEU A 481 -4.67 9.42 15.24
C LEU A 481 -5.18 10.81 15.69
N PRO A 482 -5.96 10.97 16.77
CA PRO A 482 -6.36 12.31 17.25
C PRO A 482 -5.16 13.18 17.65
N ALA A 483 -4.08 12.60 18.18
CA ALA A 483 -2.86 13.32 18.55
C ALA A 483 -2.08 13.86 17.33
N ARG A 484 -2.27 13.27 16.14
CA ARG A 484 -1.68 13.72 14.87
C ARG A 484 -2.56 14.72 14.13
N VAL A 485 -3.83 14.36 13.86
CA VAL A 485 -4.73 15.13 12.98
C VAL A 485 -5.82 15.93 13.70
N GLY A 486 -6.00 15.73 15.00
CA GLY A 486 -7.09 16.29 15.79
C GLY A 486 -8.37 15.44 15.76
N GLU A 487 -9.16 15.53 16.84
CA GLU A 487 -10.40 14.77 17.07
C GLU A 487 -11.40 14.76 15.91
N GLU A 488 -11.67 15.94 15.34
CA GLU A 488 -12.65 16.09 14.26
C GLU A 488 -12.17 15.41 12.97
N GLN A 489 -10.91 15.63 12.59
CA GLN A 489 -10.33 15.04 11.39
C GLN A 489 -10.15 13.53 11.54
N ALA A 490 -9.80 13.04 12.73
CA ALA A 490 -9.71 11.60 13.03
C ALA A 490 -11.07 10.92 12.82
N ARG A 491 -12.16 11.52 13.35
CA ARG A 491 -13.52 11.02 13.17
C ARG A 491 -13.98 11.07 11.71
N SER A 492 -13.66 12.14 10.99
CA SER A 492 -13.93 12.28 9.55
C SER A 492 -13.27 11.15 8.73
N LEU A 493 -11.97 10.91 8.93
CA LEU A 493 -11.24 9.83 8.22
C LEU A 493 -11.83 8.44 8.46
N LEU A 494 -12.15 8.12 9.71
CA LEU A 494 -12.71 6.83 10.10
C LEU A 494 -14.15 6.61 9.58
N ALA A 495 -14.92 7.68 9.41
CA ALA A 495 -16.33 7.63 8.98
C ALA A 495 -16.50 7.71 7.45
N GLU A 496 -15.77 8.61 6.78
CA GLU A 496 -15.88 8.86 5.32
C GLU A 496 -15.40 7.68 4.47
N CYS A 497 -14.61 6.77 5.05
CA CYS A 497 -14.13 5.53 4.43
C CYS A 497 -13.54 5.74 3.01
N SER A 498 -12.84 6.86 2.83
CA SER A 498 -12.30 7.30 1.55
C SER A 498 -10.78 7.22 1.55
N ALA A 499 -10.21 6.75 0.44
CA ALA A 499 -8.77 6.79 0.23
C ALA A 499 -8.26 8.25 0.21
N ILE A 500 -7.07 8.49 0.78
CA ILE A 500 -6.39 9.79 0.75
C ILE A 500 -5.02 9.67 0.08
N GLY A 501 -4.67 10.70 -0.70
CA GLY A 501 -3.34 10.88 -1.26
C GLY A 501 -2.37 11.45 -0.24
N ILE A 502 -1.07 11.20 -0.42
CA ILE A 502 -0.07 11.58 0.57
C ILE A 502 0.10 13.11 0.75
N ARG A 503 -0.27 13.91 -0.26
CA ARG A 503 -0.37 15.37 -0.12
C ARG A 503 -1.38 15.75 0.95
N ARG A 504 -2.60 15.19 0.89
CA ARG A 504 -3.65 15.40 1.89
C ARG A 504 -3.22 14.91 3.27
N ALA A 505 -2.49 13.78 3.35
CA ALA A 505 -1.96 13.25 4.60
C ALA A 505 -0.96 14.23 5.26
N LEU A 506 -0.08 14.89 4.48
CA LEU A 506 0.81 15.93 4.99
C LEU A 506 0.04 17.18 5.43
N ASP A 507 -0.93 17.62 4.64
CA ASP A 507 -1.71 18.83 4.91
C ASP A 507 -2.50 18.74 6.24
N ILE A 508 -2.99 17.55 6.60
CA ILE A 508 -3.67 17.29 7.89
C ILE A 508 -2.73 16.90 9.04
N GLY A 509 -1.44 16.74 8.79
CA GLY A 509 -0.46 16.31 9.81
C GLY A 509 -0.50 14.82 10.16
N LEU A 510 -1.07 13.97 9.29
CA LEU A 510 -1.01 12.50 9.45
C LEU A 510 0.43 12.00 9.24
N VAL A 511 1.12 12.58 8.25
CA VAL A 511 2.56 12.37 7.99
C VAL A 511 3.31 13.70 8.13
N ASP A 512 4.58 13.60 8.53
CA ASP A 512 5.46 14.72 8.84
C ASP A 512 6.24 15.24 7.62
N ALA A 513 6.56 14.34 6.67
CA ALA A 513 7.23 14.69 5.40
C ALA A 513 6.90 13.71 4.25
N ILE A 514 7.09 14.17 3.01
CA ILE A 514 6.96 13.37 1.78
C ILE A 514 8.33 13.30 1.10
N GLY A 515 8.82 12.08 0.85
CA GLY A 515 10.07 11.83 0.15
C GLY A 515 9.91 11.60 -1.36
N PRO A 516 11.03 11.40 -2.09
CA PRO A 516 11.03 11.07 -3.52
C PRO A 516 10.15 9.85 -3.87
N ARG A 517 9.65 9.79 -5.11
CA ARG A 517 8.80 8.69 -5.61
C ARG A 517 9.54 7.37 -5.85
N ARG A 518 10.73 7.45 -6.43
CA ARG A 518 11.55 6.27 -6.77
C ARG A 518 12.09 5.61 -5.48
N PRO A 519 12.05 4.28 -5.34
CA PRO A 519 12.55 3.58 -4.15
C PRO A 519 13.99 3.94 -3.78
N ASP A 520 14.93 3.90 -4.72
CA ASP A 520 16.36 4.19 -4.49
C ASP A 520 16.59 5.64 -3.98
N LEU A 521 15.89 6.61 -4.55
CA LEU A 521 15.95 8.00 -4.11
C LEU A 521 15.22 8.20 -2.76
N PHE A 522 14.21 7.39 -2.46
CA PHE A 522 13.51 7.42 -1.19
C PHE A 522 14.36 6.84 -0.05
N GLU A 523 15.15 5.80 -0.31
CA GLU A 523 16.10 5.23 0.66
C GLU A 523 17.19 6.22 1.05
N ALA A 524 17.84 6.83 0.05
CA ALA A 524 18.84 7.85 0.29
C ALA A 524 18.26 9.03 1.09
N TRP A 525 17.07 9.52 0.72
CA TRP A 525 16.38 10.58 1.44
C TRP A 525 15.96 10.18 2.86
N LEU A 526 15.54 8.93 3.08
CA LEU A 526 15.16 8.42 4.41
C LEU A 526 16.39 8.33 5.33
N HIS A 527 17.55 7.99 4.79
CA HIS A 527 18.83 8.07 5.50
C HIS A 527 19.23 9.51 5.86
N GLU A 528 19.03 10.48 4.95
CA GLU A 528 19.22 11.91 5.25
C GLU A 528 18.29 12.37 6.40
N VAL A 529 17.01 11.98 6.36
CA VAL A 529 16.03 12.28 7.44
C VAL A 529 16.46 11.67 8.78
N ALA A 530 16.91 10.42 8.78
CA ALA A 530 17.38 9.77 10.01
C ALA A 530 18.67 10.43 10.55
N THR A 531 19.55 10.90 9.68
CA THR A 531 20.81 11.57 10.05
C THR A 531 20.55 12.98 10.61
N ASP A 532 19.64 13.76 10.02
CA ASP A 532 19.23 15.10 10.50
C ASP A 532 18.58 15.07 11.91
N LEU A 533 18.11 13.90 12.38
CA LEU A 533 17.62 13.70 13.74
C LEU A 533 18.72 13.50 14.78
N LEU A 534 19.93 13.08 14.37
CA LEU A 534 21.12 12.99 15.23
C LEU A 534 21.73 14.38 15.52
N GLU A 535 21.34 15.41 14.78
CA GLU A 535 21.89 16.77 14.94
C GLU A 535 21.26 17.55 16.10
N GLY A 536 22.08 17.90 17.09
CA GLY A 536 21.72 18.81 18.17
C GLY A 536 20.84 18.15 19.23
N ASP A 537 19.88 18.91 19.77
CA ASP A 537 19.00 18.51 20.88
C ASP A 537 17.68 17.86 20.42
N ARG A 538 17.52 17.62 19.11
CA ARG A 538 16.24 17.20 18.51
C ARG A 538 15.77 15.85 19.04
N MET A 539 16.66 14.85 18.99
CA MET A 539 16.39 13.49 19.47
C MET A 539 16.03 13.49 20.96
N GLU A 540 16.87 14.09 21.81
CA GLU A 540 16.66 14.14 23.26
C GLU A 540 15.32 14.82 23.60
N SER A 541 15.03 15.95 22.95
CA SER A 541 13.76 16.67 23.09
C SER A 541 12.54 15.84 22.65
N MET A 542 12.69 14.95 21.67
CA MET A 542 11.61 14.06 21.22
C MET A 542 11.36 12.96 22.25
N LEU A 543 12.43 12.31 22.75
CA LEU A 543 12.34 11.27 23.76
C LEU A 543 11.82 11.80 25.11
N GLU A 544 12.24 12.99 25.54
CA GLU A 544 11.72 13.63 26.75
C GLU A 544 10.21 13.91 26.64
N ARG A 545 9.77 14.53 25.53
CA ARG A 545 8.32 14.74 25.29
C ARG A 545 7.54 13.43 25.22
N LYS A 546 8.12 12.35 24.67
CA LYS A 546 7.51 11.03 24.60
C LYS A 546 7.32 10.43 26.00
N ARG A 547 8.38 10.44 26.83
CA ARG A 547 8.36 10.00 28.24
C ARG A 547 7.30 10.76 29.04
N LEU A 548 7.33 12.10 29.02
CA LEU A 548 6.35 12.95 29.70
C LEU A 548 4.91 12.76 29.20
N ARG A 549 4.72 12.43 27.91
CA ARG A 549 3.39 12.09 27.39
C ARG A 549 2.89 10.77 27.99
N LEU A 550 3.70 9.72 27.95
CA LEU A 550 3.34 8.38 28.44
C LEU A 550 3.09 8.36 29.96
N GLU A 551 3.86 9.14 30.73
CA GLU A 551 3.65 9.30 32.18
C GLU A 551 2.30 9.97 32.52
N ARG A 552 1.85 10.92 31.70
CA ARG A 552 0.59 11.66 31.91
C ARG A 552 -0.63 10.96 31.32
N ASP A 553 -0.43 10.25 30.22
CA ASP A 553 -1.45 9.72 29.33
C ASP A 553 -0.99 8.33 28.83
N PRO A 554 -1.08 7.29 29.70
CA PRO A 554 -0.65 5.92 29.40
C PRO A 554 -1.53 5.27 28.34
N VAL A 555 -1.01 4.25 27.65
CA VAL A 555 -1.66 3.66 26.47
C VAL A 555 -2.68 2.57 26.81
N GLU A 556 -2.55 1.95 27.98
CA GLU A 556 -3.32 0.79 28.39
C GLU A 556 -4.85 1.03 28.37
N PRO A 557 -5.40 2.17 28.86
CA PRO A 557 -6.85 2.42 28.80
C PRO A 557 -7.39 2.57 27.36
N TYR A 558 -6.54 2.97 26.42
CA TYR A 558 -6.91 3.09 25.00
C TYR A 558 -6.92 1.70 24.35
N GLU A 559 -5.92 0.87 24.62
CA GLU A 559 -5.88 -0.52 24.17
C GLU A 559 -7.06 -1.32 24.72
N GLU A 560 -7.33 -1.25 26.03
CA GLU A 560 -8.43 -1.99 26.66
C GLU A 560 -9.77 -1.66 25.99
N ARG A 561 -10.03 -0.36 25.76
CA ARG A 561 -11.26 0.11 25.10
C ARG A 561 -11.35 -0.32 23.64
N GLU A 562 -10.29 -0.17 22.86
CA GLU A 562 -10.27 -0.62 21.46
C GLU A 562 -10.48 -2.13 21.35
N LEU A 563 -9.86 -2.90 22.24
CA LEU A 563 -10.02 -4.35 22.30
C LEU A 563 -11.43 -4.77 22.77
N GLU A 564 -12.08 -4.02 23.66
CA GLU A 564 -13.51 -4.26 23.98
C GLU A 564 -14.42 -4.05 22.76
N GLU A 565 -14.25 -2.94 22.04
CA GLU A 565 -14.99 -2.63 20.81
C GLU A 565 -14.74 -3.70 19.72
N MET A 566 -13.48 -4.06 19.48
CA MET A 566 -13.09 -5.08 18.51
C MET A 566 -13.57 -6.48 18.90
N LYS A 567 -13.66 -6.80 20.20
CA LYS A 567 -14.25 -8.06 20.66
C LYS A 567 -15.74 -8.12 20.35
N ILE A 568 -16.47 -7.01 20.50
CA ILE A 568 -17.89 -6.91 20.14
C ILE A 568 -18.07 -7.08 18.62
N ASP A 569 -17.21 -6.49 17.80
CA ASP A 569 -17.27 -6.64 16.34
C ASP A 569 -16.86 -8.05 15.86
N MET A 570 -15.85 -8.67 16.48
CA MET A 570 -15.33 -9.98 16.04
C MET A 570 -16.14 -11.19 16.53
N PHE A 571 -16.64 -11.17 17.77
CA PHE A 571 -17.41 -12.28 18.36
C PHE A 571 -18.91 -12.02 18.39
N GLY A 572 -19.34 -10.75 18.52
CA GLY A 572 -20.74 -10.36 18.50
C GLY A 572 -21.27 -9.98 17.11
N ASP A 573 -20.38 -9.89 16.11
CA ASP A 573 -20.66 -9.54 14.71
C ASP A 573 -21.49 -8.25 14.52
N ARG A 574 -21.37 -7.30 15.47
CA ARG A 574 -22.18 -6.06 15.57
C ARG A 574 -22.33 -5.31 14.25
N ASN A 575 -21.27 -5.27 13.45
CA ASN A 575 -21.20 -4.54 12.18
C ASN A 575 -21.02 -5.47 10.96
N GLY A 576 -21.29 -6.77 11.09
CA GLY A 576 -21.22 -7.76 10.01
C GLY A 576 -19.79 -8.06 9.52
N PHE A 577 -18.82 -8.11 10.42
CA PHE A 577 -17.43 -8.46 10.10
C PHE A 577 -17.33 -9.85 9.45
N ALA A 578 -18.08 -10.84 9.93
CA ALA A 578 -18.03 -12.20 9.39
C ALA A 578 -18.46 -12.25 7.91
N GLU A 579 -19.58 -11.63 7.56
CA GLU A 579 -20.06 -11.55 6.17
C GLU A 579 -19.12 -10.70 5.30
N LYS A 580 -18.74 -9.51 5.76
CA LYS A 580 -17.86 -8.60 5.01
C LYS A 580 -16.50 -9.22 4.72
N ARG A 581 -15.90 -9.90 5.70
CA ARG A 581 -14.64 -10.65 5.54
C ARG A 581 -14.80 -11.77 4.52
N ARG A 582 -15.86 -12.57 4.62
CA ARG A 582 -16.13 -13.67 3.68
C ARG A 582 -16.29 -13.16 2.25
N ASN A 583 -17.10 -12.11 2.05
CA ASN A 583 -17.34 -11.53 0.73
C ASN A 583 -16.06 -10.92 0.14
N PHE A 584 -15.24 -10.24 0.96
CA PHE A 584 -13.94 -9.70 0.53
C PHE A 584 -12.95 -10.81 0.12
N VAL A 585 -12.82 -11.85 0.94
CA VAL A 585 -11.85 -12.95 0.75
C VAL A 585 -12.24 -13.84 -0.44
N LEU A 586 -13.52 -14.19 -0.56
CA LEU A 586 -14.05 -15.05 -1.63
C LEU A 586 -14.42 -14.29 -2.91
N LYS A 587 -14.51 -12.95 -2.86
CA LYS A 587 -14.90 -12.06 -3.96
C LYS A 587 -16.30 -12.37 -4.49
N LEU A 588 -17.26 -12.41 -3.54
CA LEU A 588 -18.69 -12.65 -3.78
C LEU A 588 -19.43 -11.36 -4.14
#